data_AF-A0A9P6MW70-F1
#
_entry.id   AF-A0A9P6MW70-F1
#
_cell.length_a   1.000
_cell.length_b   1.000
_cell.length_c   1.000
_cell.angle_alpha   90.00
_cell.angle_beta   90.00
_cell.angle_gamma   90.00
#
_symmetry.space_group_name_H-M   'P 1'
#
loop_
_entity.id
_entity.type
_entity.pdbx_description
1 polymer ?
#
loop_
_entity_poly.entity_id
_entity_poly.type
_entity_poly.pdbx_seq_one_letter_code
_entity_poly.pdbx_strand_id
1 'polypeptide(L)'
;RSTLPPIVTHNMADDSKDPILNQLRRLSLFNHPSDRVKIVFHPEFLNSNNPLFGLDYEEFVRGCHLGVFPSYYEPWGYTPAECTVMGVPSITTNLSGFGCFMEDNIEDSSEYGIYIVDRRMKSIEESIQQLSDQMLMFCQKSRRQRINQRNRTERLSDLLDWKRMGLEYIKARQLALRRAYPDSFEDDYFNVEDGPLERPKVPNPKSAPGSPRIRTPQDGETDLSLAKMSIHDRERYLQYRMQGNDDDDGLEYPIKIKTALGRPSTRAELMAEGEFDVSKDEVTAAQASIAAVGVAAAQTQYKDVMGGVNGSYHDAHGRSKGSYQQ
;
A
#
# COMPACT_ATOMS: atom_id res chain seq x y z
N ARG A 1 -26.78 -19.69 -31.41
CA ARG A 1 -27.13 -18.25 -31.30
C ARG A 1 -26.51 -17.52 -32.49
N SER A 2 -27.20 -16.54 -33.06
CA SER A 2 -26.76 -15.77 -34.24
C SER A 2 -26.05 -14.45 -33.90
N THR A 3 -26.02 -14.06 -32.62
CA THR A 3 -25.40 -12.82 -32.14
C THR A 3 -24.06 -13.11 -31.46
N LEU A 4 -23.17 -12.11 -31.47
CA LEU A 4 -21.91 -12.16 -30.72
C LEU A 4 -22.16 -12.16 -29.20
N PRO A 5 -21.23 -12.70 -28.39
CA PRO A 5 -21.26 -12.53 -26.94
C PRO A 5 -21.20 -11.04 -26.57
N PRO A 6 -22.06 -10.56 -25.66
CA PRO A 6 -22.08 -9.15 -25.26
C PRO A 6 -20.78 -8.75 -24.56
N ILE A 7 -20.42 -7.47 -24.68
CA ILE A 7 -19.24 -6.87 -24.00
C ILE A 7 -19.58 -6.30 -22.62
N VAL A 8 -20.85 -6.25 -22.25
CA VAL A 8 -21.36 -5.73 -20.97
C VAL A 8 -22.45 -6.64 -20.42
N THR A 9 -22.49 -6.82 -19.10
CA THR A 9 -23.45 -7.73 -18.46
C THR A 9 -24.77 -7.08 -18.08
N HIS A 10 -24.80 -5.75 -17.97
CA HIS A 10 -25.94 -4.96 -17.52
C HIS A 10 -26.51 -4.07 -18.62
N ASN A 11 -27.78 -3.71 -18.47
CA ASN A 11 -28.39 -2.64 -19.26
C ASN A 11 -27.96 -1.29 -18.68
N MET A 12 -27.17 -0.53 -19.44
CA MET A 12 -26.66 0.76 -19.00
C MET A 12 -27.73 1.85 -19.14
N ALA A 13 -27.83 2.73 -18.14
CA ALA A 13 -28.75 3.87 -18.19
C ALA A 13 -28.40 4.88 -19.29
N ASP A 14 -27.11 5.19 -19.47
CA ASP A 14 -26.61 6.01 -20.58
C ASP A 14 -25.45 5.31 -21.30
N ASP A 15 -25.79 4.21 -21.95
CA ASP A 15 -24.89 3.38 -22.75
C ASP A 15 -24.04 4.19 -23.76
N SER A 16 -24.65 5.22 -24.36
CA SER A 16 -24.04 6.00 -25.43
C SER A 16 -22.95 6.97 -24.95
N LYS A 17 -22.98 7.37 -23.68
CA LYS A 17 -22.00 8.27 -23.08
C LYS A 17 -21.04 7.59 -22.12
N ASP A 18 -21.24 6.29 -21.85
CA ASP A 18 -20.34 5.53 -20.99
C ASP A 18 -18.92 5.49 -21.58
N PRO A 19 -17.90 5.97 -20.85
CA PRO A 19 -16.55 6.08 -21.38
C PRO A 19 -15.91 4.71 -21.65
N ILE A 20 -16.27 3.66 -20.90
CA ILE A 20 -15.71 2.31 -21.09
C ILE A 20 -16.26 1.70 -22.38
N LEU A 21 -17.59 1.68 -22.53
CA LEU A 21 -18.24 1.14 -23.72
C LEU A 21 -17.84 1.87 -24.99
N ASN A 22 -17.73 3.20 -24.93
CA ASN A 22 -17.29 3.99 -26.07
C ASN A 22 -15.84 3.67 -26.46
N GLN A 23 -14.95 3.43 -25.51
CA GLN A 23 -13.59 2.99 -25.82
C GLN A 23 -13.55 1.59 -26.43
N LEU A 24 -14.31 0.65 -25.89
CA LEU A 24 -14.40 -0.72 -26.44
C LEU A 24 -14.92 -0.72 -27.88
N ARG A 25 -15.94 0.11 -28.17
CA ARG A 25 -16.47 0.31 -29.53
C ARG A 25 -15.45 0.94 -30.45
N ARG A 26 -14.76 1.99 -30.00
CA ARG A 26 -13.71 2.68 -30.79
C ARG A 26 -12.58 1.73 -31.17
N LEU A 27 -12.20 0.83 -30.26
CA LEU A 27 -11.16 -0.19 -30.48
C LEU A 27 -11.67 -1.45 -31.18
N SER A 28 -12.97 -1.51 -31.51
CA SER A 28 -13.62 -2.65 -32.18
C SER A 28 -13.49 -3.99 -31.43
N LEU A 29 -13.50 -3.94 -30.10
CA LEU A 29 -13.44 -5.13 -29.23
C LEU A 29 -14.85 -5.67 -28.99
N PHE A 30 -15.33 -6.51 -29.92
CA PHE A 30 -16.71 -7.03 -29.92
C PHE A 30 -16.84 -8.53 -29.64
N ASN A 31 -15.79 -9.16 -29.10
CA ASN A 31 -15.73 -10.59 -28.81
C ASN A 31 -15.96 -11.48 -30.06
N HIS A 32 -15.49 -11.06 -31.24
CA HIS A 32 -15.54 -11.89 -32.44
C HIS A 32 -14.79 -13.21 -32.23
N PRO A 33 -15.16 -14.32 -32.91
CA PRO A 33 -14.47 -15.60 -32.76
C PRO A 33 -12.95 -15.53 -33.01
N SER A 34 -12.51 -14.63 -33.91
CA SER A 34 -11.10 -14.37 -34.22
C SER A 34 -10.33 -13.69 -33.08
N ASP A 35 -11.00 -12.96 -32.19
CA ASP A 35 -10.34 -12.14 -31.17
C ASP A 35 -9.70 -13.04 -30.11
N ARG A 36 -8.41 -12.87 -29.85
CA ARG A 36 -7.69 -13.69 -28.85
C ARG A 36 -7.91 -13.19 -27.42
N VAL A 37 -8.30 -11.93 -27.27
CA VAL A 37 -8.67 -11.31 -25.99
C VAL A 37 -10.17 -11.05 -26.02
N LYS A 38 -10.86 -11.42 -24.95
CA LYS A 38 -12.29 -11.18 -24.77
C LYS A 38 -12.50 -10.17 -23.67
N ILE A 39 -13.55 -9.36 -23.79
CA ILE A 39 -13.90 -8.33 -22.82
C ILE A 39 -15.29 -8.60 -22.27
N VAL A 40 -15.39 -8.48 -20.95
CA VAL A 40 -16.66 -8.49 -20.21
C VAL A 40 -16.61 -7.33 -19.22
N PHE A 41 -17.37 -6.28 -19.49
CA PHE A 41 -17.57 -5.16 -18.58
C PHE A 41 -18.72 -5.49 -17.63
N HIS A 42 -18.42 -5.53 -16.33
CA HIS A 42 -19.38 -5.77 -15.26
C HIS A 42 -19.50 -4.51 -14.39
N PRO A 43 -20.47 -3.61 -14.67
CA PRO A 43 -20.63 -2.33 -13.99
C PRO A 43 -21.41 -2.45 -12.66
N GLU A 44 -21.09 -3.47 -11.86
CA GLU A 44 -21.68 -3.69 -10.53
C GLU A 44 -20.60 -4.28 -9.61
N PHE A 45 -20.72 -4.08 -8.30
CA PHE A 45 -19.86 -4.78 -7.35
C PHE A 45 -20.16 -6.27 -7.36
N LEU A 46 -19.10 -7.07 -7.25
CA LEU A 46 -19.21 -8.52 -7.14
C LEU A 46 -19.84 -8.90 -5.80
N ASN A 47 -20.75 -9.86 -5.85
CA ASN A 47 -21.51 -10.36 -4.72
C ASN A 47 -21.90 -11.82 -5.02
N SER A 48 -21.74 -12.70 -4.03
CA SER A 48 -22.15 -14.11 -4.09
C SER A 48 -23.63 -14.31 -4.43
N ASN A 49 -24.49 -13.33 -4.13
CA ASN A 49 -25.91 -13.36 -4.49
C ASN A 49 -26.18 -12.97 -5.96
N ASN A 50 -25.18 -12.49 -6.70
CA ASN A 50 -25.35 -12.13 -8.11
C ASN A 50 -25.52 -13.41 -8.96
N PRO A 51 -26.64 -13.58 -9.69
CA PRO A 51 -26.92 -14.81 -10.43
C PRO A 51 -25.95 -15.07 -11.60
N LEU A 52 -25.15 -14.09 -12.01
CA LEU A 52 -24.23 -14.23 -13.12
C LEU A 52 -22.94 -14.94 -12.75
N PHE A 53 -22.30 -14.52 -11.65
CA PHE A 53 -21.00 -15.05 -11.22
C PHE A 53 -21.09 -15.90 -9.97
N GLY A 54 -21.97 -15.56 -9.02
CA GLY A 54 -22.12 -16.30 -7.77
C GLY A 54 -20.85 -16.31 -6.91
N LEU A 55 -20.06 -15.24 -6.94
CA LEU A 55 -18.78 -15.12 -6.23
C LEU A 55 -18.70 -13.77 -5.51
N ASP A 56 -18.14 -13.78 -4.31
CA ASP A 56 -17.69 -12.55 -3.67
C ASP A 56 -16.40 -12.02 -4.31
N TYR A 57 -16.11 -10.73 -4.11
CA TYR A 57 -14.95 -10.06 -4.72
C TYR A 57 -13.63 -10.81 -4.47
N GLU A 58 -13.37 -11.26 -3.24
CA GLU A 58 -12.12 -11.96 -2.93
C GLU A 58 -11.99 -13.32 -3.63
N GLU A 59 -13.10 -14.05 -3.76
CA GLU A 59 -13.13 -15.34 -4.44
C GLU A 59 -12.86 -15.15 -5.93
N PHE A 60 -13.45 -14.11 -6.52
CA PHE A 60 -13.20 -13.73 -7.89
C PHE A 60 -11.74 -13.36 -8.14
N VAL A 61 -11.14 -12.55 -7.26
CA VAL A 61 -9.72 -12.18 -7.35
C VAL A 61 -8.84 -13.43 -7.26
N ARG A 62 -9.07 -14.33 -6.30
CA ARG A 62 -8.32 -15.59 -6.15
C ARG A 62 -8.46 -16.52 -7.36
N GLY A 63 -9.58 -16.45 -8.06
CA GLY A 63 -9.85 -17.17 -9.32
C GLY A 63 -9.18 -16.55 -10.55
N CYS A 64 -8.81 -15.28 -10.49
CA CYS A 64 -8.10 -14.59 -11.56
C CYS A 64 -6.61 -14.95 -11.60
N HIS A 65 -5.98 -14.66 -12.73
CA HIS A 65 -4.56 -14.97 -12.96
C HIS A 65 -3.64 -13.76 -12.80
N LEU A 66 -4.15 -12.56 -13.09
CA LEU A 66 -3.39 -11.32 -13.12
C LEU A 66 -4.36 -10.15 -12.87
N GLY A 67 -4.04 -9.29 -11.90
CA GLY A 67 -4.68 -7.99 -11.73
C GLY A 67 -3.96 -6.93 -12.58
N VAL A 68 -4.70 -6.00 -13.20
CA VAL A 68 -4.09 -4.96 -14.06
C VAL A 68 -4.67 -3.60 -13.66
N PHE A 69 -3.85 -2.81 -12.97
CA PHE A 69 -4.22 -1.54 -12.34
C PHE A 69 -3.29 -0.41 -12.82
N PRO A 70 -3.38 0.01 -14.10
CA PRO A 70 -2.48 0.99 -14.69
C PRO A 70 -2.86 2.42 -14.26
N SER A 71 -2.94 2.69 -12.96
CA SER A 71 -3.45 3.92 -12.39
C SER A 71 -2.60 5.14 -12.73
N TYR A 72 -3.24 6.29 -12.97
CA TYR A 72 -2.57 7.58 -13.17
C TYR A 72 -2.48 8.39 -11.88
N TYR A 73 -3.51 8.32 -11.04
CA TYR A 73 -3.56 8.95 -9.73
C TYR A 73 -4.11 7.94 -8.73
N GLU A 74 -3.22 7.43 -7.87
CA GLU A 74 -3.55 6.43 -6.85
C GLU A 74 -2.61 6.62 -5.65
N PRO A 75 -3.02 7.37 -4.61
CA PRO A 75 -2.12 7.74 -3.52
C PRO A 75 -1.51 6.54 -2.78
N TRP A 76 -2.24 5.43 -2.71
CA TRP A 76 -1.75 4.17 -2.18
C TRP A 76 -1.92 3.06 -3.21
N GLY A 77 -3.07 2.39 -3.24
CA GLY A 77 -3.31 1.25 -4.13
C GLY A 77 -3.66 0.01 -3.33
N TYR A 78 -4.88 -0.02 -2.79
CA TYR A 78 -5.37 -1.16 -2.02
C TYR A 78 -5.59 -2.39 -2.90
N THR A 79 -6.14 -2.21 -4.10
CA THR A 79 -6.45 -3.32 -5.02
C THR A 79 -5.21 -4.14 -5.42
N PRO A 80 -4.06 -3.55 -5.85
CA PRO A 80 -2.84 -4.32 -6.09
C PRO A 80 -2.24 -4.93 -4.81
N ALA A 81 -2.40 -4.28 -3.64
CA ALA A 81 -1.97 -4.82 -2.36
C ALA A 81 -2.78 -6.06 -1.95
N GLU A 82 -4.12 -6.00 -2.04
CA GLU A 82 -5.04 -7.11 -1.81
C GLU A 82 -4.73 -8.29 -2.74
N CYS A 83 -4.51 -8.01 -4.03
CA CYS A 83 -4.09 -9.03 -4.99
C CYS A 83 -2.81 -9.74 -4.53
N THR A 84 -1.84 -8.98 -4.02
CA THR A 84 -0.57 -9.52 -3.53
C THR A 84 -0.77 -10.43 -2.32
N VAL A 85 -1.58 -9.99 -1.35
CA VAL A 85 -1.96 -10.78 -0.16
C VAL A 85 -2.69 -12.07 -0.56
N MET A 86 -3.50 -12.04 -1.62
CA MET A 86 -4.18 -13.22 -2.16
C MET A 86 -3.31 -14.09 -3.09
N GLY A 87 -2.02 -13.78 -3.25
CA GLY A 87 -1.11 -14.52 -4.12
C GLY A 87 -1.45 -14.41 -5.61
N VAL A 88 -2.00 -13.26 -6.02
CA VAL A 88 -2.37 -12.94 -7.40
C VAL A 88 -1.40 -11.87 -7.92
N PRO A 89 -0.57 -12.19 -8.93
CA PRO A 89 0.30 -11.21 -9.57
C PRO A 89 -0.49 -9.99 -10.04
N SER A 90 0.14 -8.82 -10.02
CA SER A 90 -0.51 -7.57 -10.42
C SER A 90 0.42 -6.69 -11.27
N ILE A 91 -0.19 -5.94 -12.18
CA ILE A 91 0.46 -4.82 -12.88
C ILE A 91 -0.02 -3.53 -12.21
N THR A 92 0.91 -2.69 -11.79
CA THR A 92 0.68 -1.35 -11.24
C THR A 92 1.57 -0.32 -11.94
N THR A 93 1.64 0.92 -11.44
CA THR A 93 2.45 2.00 -12.03
C THR A 93 3.36 2.64 -10.99
N ASN A 94 4.45 3.25 -11.43
CA ASN A 94 5.34 4.09 -10.61
C ASN A 94 4.74 5.48 -10.26
N LEU A 95 3.44 5.67 -10.51
CA LEU A 95 2.65 6.78 -9.99
C LEU A 95 1.71 6.35 -8.85
N SER A 96 1.51 5.04 -8.66
CA SER A 96 0.77 4.51 -7.51
C SER A 96 1.67 4.45 -6.27
N GLY A 97 1.12 4.76 -5.10
CA GLY A 97 1.88 4.65 -3.84
C GLY A 97 2.40 3.22 -3.58
N PHE A 98 1.60 2.20 -3.91
CA PHE A 98 1.93 0.79 -3.83
C PHE A 98 3.08 0.43 -4.77
N GLY A 99 3.05 0.93 -6.02
CA GLY A 99 4.12 0.72 -6.99
C GLY A 99 5.44 1.32 -6.51
N CYS A 100 5.42 2.57 -6.05
CA CYS A 100 6.60 3.23 -5.47
C CYS A 100 7.12 2.45 -4.25
N PHE A 101 6.24 2.04 -3.34
CA PHE A 101 6.61 1.26 -2.17
C PHE A 101 7.28 -0.07 -2.54
N MET A 102 6.76 -0.78 -3.54
CA MET A 102 7.35 -2.05 -3.99
C MET A 102 8.70 -1.85 -4.70
N GLU A 103 8.86 -0.79 -5.50
CA GLU A 103 10.12 -0.44 -6.17
C GLU A 103 11.23 -0.08 -5.17
N ASP A 104 10.87 0.58 -4.08
CA ASP A 104 11.81 0.95 -3.02
C ASP A 104 12.22 -0.25 -2.15
N ASN A 105 11.32 -1.21 -1.93
CA ASN A 105 11.54 -2.32 -0.99
C ASN A 105 12.01 -3.63 -1.65
N ILE A 106 11.94 -3.75 -2.98
CA ILE A 106 12.25 -5.00 -3.71
C ILE A 106 13.23 -4.68 -4.85
N GLU A 107 14.21 -5.56 -5.08
CA GLU A 107 15.14 -5.42 -6.21
C GLU A 107 14.46 -5.75 -7.55
N ASP A 108 14.08 -7.01 -7.78
CA ASP A 108 13.35 -7.42 -8.99
C ASP A 108 11.88 -7.75 -8.69
N SER A 109 11.04 -6.70 -8.67
CA SER A 109 9.61 -6.83 -8.39
C SER A 109 8.88 -7.81 -9.32
N SER A 110 9.31 -7.92 -10.59
CA SER A 110 8.68 -8.79 -11.59
C SER A 110 8.84 -10.28 -11.30
N GLU A 111 9.94 -10.70 -10.65
CA GLU A 111 10.16 -12.10 -10.27
C GLU A 111 9.21 -12.56 -9.16
N TYR A 112 8.72 -11.59 -8.37
CA TYR A 112 7.69 -11.75 -7.35
C TYR A 112 6.27 -11.51 -7.89
N GLY A 113 6.11 -11.22 -9.19
CA GLY A 113 4.80 -11.02 -9.82
C GLY A 113 4.21 -9.63 -9.63
N ILE A 114 5.03 -8.65 -9.24
CA ILE A 114 4.65 -7.23 -9.21
C ILE A 114 5.29 -6.54 -10.42
N TYR A 115 4.48 -6.26 -11.44
CA TYR A 115 4.94 -5.56 -12.63
C TYR A 115 4.65 -4.07 -12.48
N ILE A 116 5.66 -3.23 -12.66
CA ILE A 116 5.52 -1.78 -12.53
C ILE A 116 5.68 -1.19 -13.93
N VAL A 117 4.64 -0.52 -14.42
CA VAL A 117 4.67 0.24 -15.66
C VAL A 117 5.21 1.63 -15.35
N ASP A 118 6.16 2.10 -16.16
CA ASP A 118 6.66 3.45 -16.04
C ASP A 118 5.69 4.41 -16.75
N ARG A 119 5.01 5.23 -15.95
CA ARG A 119 4.11 6.31 -16.40
C ARG A 119 4.61 7.69 -16.00
N ARG A 120 5.76 7.77 -15.30
CA ARG A 120 6.34 9.02 -14.81
C ARG A 120 7.39 9.56 -15.77
N MET A 121 8.25 8.69 -16.30
CA MET A 121 9.41 9.09 -17.12
C MET A 121 9.24 8.75 -18.61
N LYS A 122 8.14 8.08 -18.98
CA LYS A 122 7.82 7.68 -20.36
C LYS A 122 6.61 8.40 -20.92
N SER A 123 6.55 8.48 -22.24
CA SER A 123 5.36 8.94 -22.95
C SER A 123 4.20 7.95 -22.81
N ILE A 124 2.99 8.42 -23.10
CA ILE A 124 1.77 7.60 -23.01
C ILE A 124 1.88 6.35 -23.90
N GLU A 125 2.40 6.50 -25.11
CA GLU A 125 2.52 5.38 -26.07
C GLU A 125 3.52 4.33 -25.58
N GLU A 126 4.66 4.77 -25.05
CA GLU A 126 5.67 3.87 -24.48
C GLU A 126 5.14 3.13 -23.24
N SER A 127 4.34 3.79 -22.40
CA SER A 127 3.67 3.15 -21.27
C SER A 127 2.63 2.10 -21.74
N ILE A 128 1.88 2.38 -22.81
CA ILE A 128 0.92 1.43 -23.40
C ILE A 128 1.66 0.22 -23.97
N GLN A 129 2.76 0.43 -24.68
CA GLN A 129 3.59 -0.65 -25.22
C GLN A 129 4.16 -1.50 -24.07
N GLN A 130 4.73 -0.88 -23.04
CA GLN A 130 5.26 -1.58 -21.87
C GLN A 130 4.18 -2.43 -21.16
N LEU A 131 2.98 -1.87 -20.95
CA LEU A 131 1.85 -2.61 -20.36
C LEU A 131 1.48 -3.82 -21.21
N SER A 132 1.39 -3.63 -22.53
CA SER A 132 1.05 -4.70 -23.48
C SER A 132 2.11 -5.81 -23.49
N ASP A 133 3.40 -5.45 -23.44
CA ASP A 133 4.51 -6.38 -23.39
C ASP A 133 4.50 -7.21 -22.10
N GLN A 134 4.22 -6.58 -20.96
CA GLN A 134 4.10 -7.27 -19.67
C GLN A 134 2.93 -8.28 -19.68
N MET A 135 1.78 -7.89 -20.24
CA MET A 135 0.63 -8.79 -20.41
C MET A 135 0.97 -9.96 -21.34
N LEU A 136 1.61 -9.70 -22.48
CA LEU A 136 2.00 -10.73 -23.45
C LEU A 136 3.01 -11.72 -22.85
N MET A 137 4.03 -11.21 -22.15
CA MET A 137 5.01 -12.04 -21.44
C MET A 137 4.33 -12.94 -20.41
N PHE A 138 3.33 -12.43 -19.68
CA PHE A 138 2.57 -13.25 -18.73
C PHE A 138 1.80 -14.38 -19.43
N CYS A 139 1.15 -14.09 -20.56
CA CYS A 139 0.43 -15.09 -21.36
C CYS A 139 1.34 -16.21 -21.90
N GLN A 140 2.63 -15.93 -22.12
CA GLN A 140 3.62 -16.90 -22.58
C GLN A 140 4.13 -17.84 -21.46
N LYS A 141 3.86 -17.54 -20.19
CA LYS A 141 4.29 -18.40 -19.07
C LYS A 141 3.54 -19.73 -19.08
N SER A 142 4.26 -20.82 -18.82
CA SER A 142 3.68 -22.13 -18.54
C SER A 142 2.88 -22.14 -17.24
N ARG A 143 1.99 -23.13 -17.08
CA ARG A 143 1.23 -23.32 -15.82
C ARG A 143 2.15 -23.43 -14.60
N ARG A 144 3.27 -24.15 -14.71
CA ARG A 144 4.25 -24.30 -13.62
C ARG A 144 4.90 -22.96 -13.26
N GLN A 145 5.28 -22.16 -14.25
CA GLN A 145 5.82 -20.82 -14.02
C GLN A 145 4.80 -19.90 -13.33
N ARG A 146 3.52 -19.96 -13.72
CA ARG A 146 2.45 -19.18 -13.05
C ARG A 146 2.25 -19.59 -11.59
N ILE A 147 2.21 -20.90 -11.29
CA ILE A 147 2.10 -21.39 -9.91
C ILE A 147 3.29 -20.93 -9.07
N ASN A 148 4.51 -21.07 -9.58
CA ASN A 148 5.71 -20.61 -8.88
C ASN A 148 5.68 -19.09 -8.63
N GLN A 149 5.21 -18.30 -9.60
CA GLN A 149 5.10 -16.86 -9.43
C GLN A 149 4.06 -16.50 -8.36
N ARG A 150 2.86 -17.13 -8.36
CA ARG A 150 1.85 -16.93 -7.32
C ARG A 150 2.39 -17.21 -5.92
N ASN A 151 3.12 -18.31 -5.74
CA ASN A 151 3.76 -18.66 -4.46
C ASN A 151 4.82 -17.65 -4.02
N ARG A 152 5.44 -16.92 -4.95
CA ARG A 152 6.39 -15.84 -4.62
C ARG A 152 5.64 -14.55 -4.29
N THR A 153 4.58 -14.23 -5.04
CA THR A 153 3.72 -13.07 -4.78
C THR A 153 3.15 -13.13 -3.37
N GLU A 154 2.64 -14.29 -2.95
CA GLU A 154 2.06 -14.48 -1.62
C GLU A 154 3.07 -14.25 -0.48
N ARG A 155 4.35 -14.57 -0.67
CA ARG A 155 5.41 -14.26 0.33
C ARG A 155 5.65 -12.78 0.56
N LEU A 156 5.17 -11.91 -0.33
CA LEU A 156 5.23 -10.46 -0.12
C LEU A 156 4.11 -9.96 0.80
N SER A 157 3.14 -10.80 1.18
CA SER A 157 2.05 -10.41 2.08
C SER A 157 2.57 -9.92 3.44
N ASP A 158 3.60 -10.56 4.01
CA ASP A 158 4.23 -10.14 5.27
C ASP A 158 4.81 -8.72 5.23
N LEU A 159 5.24 -8.25 4.05
CA LEU A 159 5.72 -6.89 3.86
C LEU A 159 4.59 -5.86 4.02
N LEU A 160 3.37 -6.26 3.69
CA LEU A 160 2.16 -5.42 3.68
C LEU A 160 1.35 -5.50 4.97
N ASP A 161 1.74 -6.38 5.91
CA ASP A 161 1.03 -6.57 7.16
C ASP A 161 1.19 -5.37 8.10
N TRP A 162 0.13 -5.06 8.86
CA TRP A 162 0.13 -3.97 9.84
C TRP A 162 1.13 -4.15 10.97
N LYS A 163 1.51 -5.39 11.31
CA LYS A 163 2.61 -5.68 12.24
C LYS A 163 3.91 -5.01 11.80
N ARG A 164 4.14 -4.92 10.49
CA ARG A 164 5.31 -4.23 9.91
C ARG A 164 5.02 -2.76 9.60
N MET A 165 3.95 -2.47 8.87
CA MET A 165 3.61 -1.10 8.45
C MET A 165 3.29 -0.18 9.63
N GLY A 166 2.75 -0.72 10.72
CA GLY A 166 2.45 0.01 11.96
C GLY A 166 3.70 0.55 12.67
N LEU A 167 4.90 0.03 12.39
CA LEU A 167 6.15 0.57 12.93
C LEU A 167 6.38 2.02 12.48
N GLU A 168 5.98 2.37 11.25
CA GLU A 168 6.11 3.75 10.74
C GLU A 168 5.17 4.71 11.50
N TYR A 169 4.00 4.24 11.97
CA TYR A 169 3.10 5.02 12.84
C TYR A 169 3.68 5.21 14.25
N ILE A 170 4.41 4.21 14.78
CA ILE A 170 5.12 4.35 16.05
C ILE A 170 6.21 5.43 15.90
N LYS A 171 7.00 5.39 14.82
CA LYS A 171 8.03 6.41 14.55
C LYS A 171 7.44 7.82 14.46
N ALA A 172 6.31 7.98 13.75
CA ALA A 172 5.63 9.27 13.64
C ALA A 172 5.21 9.83 15.01
N ARG A 173 4.64 8.99 15.88
CA ARG A 173 4.25 9.38 17.25
C ARG A 173 5.46 9.73 18.12
N GLN A 174 6.52 8.94 18.04
CA GLN A 174 7.78 9.20 18.76
C GLN A 174 8.41 10.53 18.31
N LEU A 175 8.41 10.81 17.01
CA LEU A 175 8.91 12.07 16.46
C LEU A 175 8.07 13.26 16.92
N ALA A 176 6.75 13.13 16.96
CA ALA A 176 5.85 14.17 17.45
C ALA A 176 6.10 14.50 18.93
N LEU A 177 6.21 13.48 19.78
CA LEU A 177 6.47 13.67 21.21
C LEU A 177 7.83 14.33 21.47
N ARG A 178 8.86 13.95 20.71
CA ARG A 178 10.20 14.55 20.83
C ARG A 178 10.23 16.02 20.40
N ARG A 179 9.48 16.38 19.36
CA ARG A 179 9.36 17.78 18.93
C ARG A 179 8.57 18.62 19.93
N ALA A 180 7.57 18.03 20.58
CA ALA A 180 6.73 18.72 21.57
C ALA A 180 7.41 18.87 22.94
N TYR A 181 8.19 17.86 23.38
CA TYR A 181 8.85 17.83 24.68
C TYR A 181 10.34 17.48 24.60
N PRO A 182 11.19 18.30 23.95
CA PRO A 182 12.61 17.96 23.74
C PRO A 182 13.36 17.60 25.03
N ASP A 183 13.14 18.37 26.10
CA ASP A 183 13.84 18.20 27.39
C ASP A 183 13.48 16.88 28.12
N SER A 184 12.39 16.22 27.72
CA SER A 184 11.94 14.95 28.31
C SER A 184 12.59 13.72 27.67
N PHE A 185 13.36 13.90 26.59
CA PHE A 185 14.07 12.83 25.90
C PHE A 185 15.58 13.11 25.95
N GLU A 186 16.31 12.31 26.73
CA GLU A 186 17.77 12.42 26.85
C GLU A 186 18.50 11.66 25.71
N ASP A 187 17.76 10.89 24.90
CA ASP A 187 18.32 9.97 23.90
C ASP A 187 18.33 10.61 22.49
N ASP A 188 19.50 10.63 21.85
CA ASP A 188 19.73 11.13 20.47
C ASP A 188 19.19 10.22 19.35
N TYR A 189 18.13 9.45 19.59
CA TYR A 189 17.61 8.42 18.67
C TYR A 189 17.27 8.92 17.25
N PHE A 190 16.91 10.19 17.08
CA PHE A 190 16.68 10.82 15.76
C PHE A 190 17.77 11.84 15.37
N ASN A 191 18.74 12.08 16.25
CA ASN A 191 19.89 12.95 16.02
C ASN A 191 21.12 12.19 15.54
N VAL A 192 21.03 10.86 15.40
CA VAL A 192 21.99 10.12 14.59
C VAL A 192 21.85 10.68 13.18
N GLU A 193 22.90 11.34 12.69
CA GLU A 193 23.13 11.46 11.26
C GLU A 193 23.10 10.03 10.71
N ASP A 194 21.91 9.59 10.30
CA ASP A 194 21.72 8.34 9.60
C ASP A 194 22.48 8.49 8.29
N GLY A 195 23.78 8.18 8.30
CA GLY A 195 24.48 7.72 7.12
C GLY A 195 23.58 6.68 6.45
N PRO A 196 23.47 6.68 5.12
CA PRO A 196 22.34 6.09 4.41
C PRO A 196 22.04 4.71 4.98
N LEU A 197 20.95 4.61 5.77
CA LEU A 197 20.39 3.35 6.20
C LEU A 197 19.92 2.67 4.94
N GLU A 198 20.82 1.95 4.26
CA GLU A 198 20.47 1.03 3.21
C GLU A 198 19.55 -0.01 3.84
N ARG A 199 18.24 0.24 3.78
CA ARG A 199 17.25 -0.75 4.15
C ARG A 199 17.48 -1.89 3.16
N PRO A 200 17.88 -3.09 3.61
CA PRO A 200 18.16 -4.18 2.70
C PRO A 200 16.87 -4.49 1.94
N LYS A 201 16.89 -4.28 0.63
CA LYS A 201 15.79 -4.63 -0.25
C LYS A 201 15.55 -6.13 -0.16
N VAL A 202 14.30 -6.55 -0.38
CA VAL A 202 13.98 -7.97 -0.52
C VAL A 202 14.78 -8.50 -1.72
N PRO A 203 15.74 -9.41 -1.49
CA PRO A 203 16.63 -9.88 -2.53
C PRO A 203 15.86 -10.85 -3.44
N ASN A 204 16.43 -11.12 -4.61
CA ASN A 204 15.83 -12.06 -5.55
C ASN A 204 15.57 -13.45 -4.94
N PRO A 205 14.46 -14.10 -5.34
CA PRO A 205 14.09 -15.38 -4.77
C PRO A 205 15.12 -16.42 -5.22
N LYS A 206 15.85 -17.01 -4.25
CA LYS A 206 16.78 -18.10 -4.53
C LYS A 206 16.07 -19.20 -5.33
N SER A 207 16.66 -19.62 -6.44
CA SER A 207 16.25 -20.80 -7.21
C SER A 207 16.13 -21.97 -6.25
N ALA A 208 14.91 -22.35 -5.86
CA ALA A 208 14.69 -23.15 -4.66
C ALA A 208 15.46 -24.48 -4.68
N PRO A 209 16.26 -24.83 -3.65
CA PRO A 209 16.37 -26.21 -3.22
C PRO A 209 15.15 -26.57 -2.36
N GLY A 210 14.81 -27.86 -2.32
CA GLY A 210 13.69 -28.39 -1.54
C GLY A 210 13.74 -27.98 -0.06
N SER A 211 12.57 -27.91 0.56
CA SER A 211 12.31 -27.40 1.91
C SER A 211 13.36 -27.82 2.97
N PRO A 212 13.87 -26.90 3.79
CA PRO A 212 14.77 -27.26 4.89
C PRO A 212 13.98 -27.87 6.07
N ARG A 213 14.47 -29.00 6.61
CA ARG A 213 14.03 -29.56 7.90
C ARG A 213 14.62 -28.71 9.03
N ILE A 214 13.77 -28.18 9.89
CA ILE A 214 14.16 -27.37 11.05
C ILE A 214 14.69 -28.28 12.17
N ARG A 215 15.83 -27.91 12.78
CA ARG A 215 16.29 -28.41 14.09
C ARG A 215 15.94 -27.36 15.15
N THR A 216 15.38 -27.81 16.27
CA THR A 216 15.10 -27.01 17.47
C THR A 216 16.38 -26.68 18.25
N PRO A 217 16.58 -25.45 18.74
CA PRO A 217 17.57 -25.11 19.75
C PRO A 217 17.08 -25.44 21.17
N GLN A 218 18.02 -25.63 22.10
CA GLN A 218 17.82 -26.04 23.49
C GLN A 218 17.79 -24.83 24.45
N ASP A 219 17.02 -24.93 25.54
CA ASP A 219 16.75 -23.89 26.55
C ASP A 219 17.98 -23.36 27.31
N GLY A 220 18.01 -22.05 27.64
CA GLY A 220 19.00 -21.57 28.63
C GLY A 220 19.22 -20.08 28.92
N GLU A 221 18.73 -19.09 28.16
CA GLU A 221 19.03 -17.67 28.45
C GLU A 221 17.79 -16.77 28.34
N THR A 222 17.15 -16.48 29.48
CA THR A 222 16.08 -15.47 29.57
C THR A 222 16.31 -14.59 30.80
N ASP A 223 16.94 -13.43 30.60
CA ASP A 223 16.51 -12.16 31.20
C ASP A 223 17.33 -11.00 30.61
N LEU A 224 16.82 -10.36 29.55
CA LEU A 224 17.31 -9.06 29.08
C LEU A 224 16.13 -8.12 28.87
N SER A 225 15.94 -7.18 29.79
CA SER A 225 14.98 -6.09 29.62
C SER A 225 15.31 -5.27 28.37
N LEU A 226 14.33 -5.08 27.48
CA LEU A 226 14.41 -4.36 26.20
C LEU A 226 15.04 -2.95 26.28
N ALA A 227 15.02 -2.36 27.48
CA ALA A 227 15.57 -1.03 27.77
C ALA A 227 17.11 -0.99 27.84
N LYS A 228 17.80 -2.13 27.85
CA LYS A 228 19.27 -2.22 27.97
C LYS A 228 19.97 -2.74 26.72
N MET A 229 19.23 -3.04 25.65
CA MET A 229 19.78 -3.65 24.43
C MET A 229 20.28 -2.60 23.45
N SER A 230 21.43 -2.89 22.82
CA SER A 230 21.96 -2.11 21.69
C SER A 230 20.99 -2.11 20.51
N ILE A 231 21.09 -1.10 19.64
CA ILE A 231 20.25 -0.92 18.45
C ILE A 231 20.26 -2.18 17.57
N HIS A 232 21.46 -2.73 17.35
CA HIS A 232 21.66 -3.95 16.56
C HIS A 232 20.97 -5.17 17.18
N ASP A 233 20.93 -5.23 18.50
CA ASP A 233 20.33 -6.35 19.24
C ASP A 233 18.81 -6.21 19.31
N ARG A 234 18.27 -4.99 19.29
CA ARG A 234 16.81 -4.76 19.22
C ARG A 234 16.26 -5.09 17.85
N GLU A 235 16.94 -4.71 16.78
CA GLU A 235 16.55 -5.11 15.42
C GLU A 235 16.65 -6.62 15.25
N ARG A 236 17.72 -7.26 15.75
CA ARG A 236 17.84 -8.72 15.76
C ARG A 236 16.75 -9.39 16.60
N TYR A 237 16.41 -8.85 17.76
CA TYR A 237 15.37 -9.39 18.64
C TYR A 237 13.98 -9.26 18.03
N LEU A 238 13.69 -8.13 17.38
CA LEU A 238 12.44 -7.92 16.63
C LEU A 238 12.36 -8.88 15.43
N GLN A 239 13.47 -9.11 14.74
CA GLN A 239 13.53 -10.04 13.61
C GLN A 239 13.48 -11.52 14.05
N TYR A 240 14.00 -11.84 15.25
CA TYR A 240 13.94 -13.16 15.88
C TYR A 240 12.53 -13.50 16.37
N ARG A 241 11.83 -12.56 17.02
CA ARG A 241 10.45 -12.76 17.51
C ARG A 241 9.44 -12.92 16.35
N MET A 242 9.81 -12.48 15.14
CA MET A 242 9.01 -12.60 13.91
C MET A 242 9.22 -13.93 13.16
N GLN A 243 10.11 -14.82 13.60
CA GLN A 243 10.34 -16.16 12.99
C GLN A 243 9.51 -17.29 13.65
N GLY A 244 8.36 -16.97 14.25
CA GLY A 244 7.35 -17.98 14.58
C GLY A 244 7.37 -18.57 16.00
N ASN A 245 7.68 -17.78 17.03
CA ASN A 245 7.23 -18.10 18.38
C ASN A 245 6.00 -17.22 18.69
N ASP A 246 4.86 -17.64 18.15
CA ASP A 246 3.53 -17.18 18.55
C ASP A 246 3.24 -17.75 19.94
N ASP A 247 2.99 -16.90 20.94
CA ASP A 247 2.21 -17.22 22.16
C ASP A 247 2.00 -16.01 23.11
N ASP A 248 2.20 -14.77 22.65
CA ASP A 248 2.04 -13.61 23.54
C ASP A 248 1.17 -12.53 22.90
N ASP A 249 -0.14 -12.63 23.16
CA ASP A 249 -1.18 -11.63 22.89
C ASP A 249 -1.01 -10.34 23.74
N GLY A 250 0.10 -10.18 24.44
CA GLY A 250 0.41 -9.03 25.28
C GLY A 250 1.24 -7.95 24.57
N LEU A 251 0.70 -7.27 23.56
CA LEU A 251 1.29 -6.00 23.09
C LEU A 251 0.98 -4.86 24.06
N GLU A 252 1.55 -4.91 25.27
CA GLU A 252 1.67 -3.71 26.10
C GLU A 252 2.93 -2.95 25.64
N TYR A 253 2.73 -1.82 24.96
CA TYR A 253 3.79 -0.86 24.68
C TYR A 253 3.77 0.23 25.76
N PRO A 254 4.40 0.03 26.94
CA PRO A 254 4.35 1.06 27.97
C PRO A 254 5.24 2.22 27.52
N ILE A 255 4.62 3.25 26.95
CA ILE A 255 5.21 4.58 26.83
C ILE A 255 5.28 5.13 28.25
N LYS A 256 6.36 4.82 28.98
CA LYS A 256 6.60 5.40 30.30
C LYS A 256 7.19 6.79 30.11
N ILE A 257 6.32 7.80 30.05
CA ILE A 257 6.71 9.20 30.19
C ILE A 257 7.17 9.38 31.63
N LYS A 258 8.43 9.75 31.83
CA LYS A 258 8.90 10.20 33.16
C LYS A 258 8.34 11.59 33.40
N THR A 259 7.21 11.69 34.09
CA THR A 259 6.75 12.97 34.63
C THR A 259 7.69 13.39 35.76
N ALA A 260 8.21 14.62 35.69
CA ALA A 260 9.04 15.20 36.73
C ALA A 260 8.33 15.13 38.10
N LEU A 261 9.12 14.84 39.14
CA LEU A 261 8.72 14.61 40.53
C LEU A 261 7.59 15.54 41.02
N GLY A 262 6.37 15.01 41.05
CA GLY A 262 5.20 15.57 41.71
C GLY A 262 4.35 14.41 42.22
N ARG A 263 3.93 14.50 43.50
CA ARG A 263 3.16 13.55 44.34
C ARG A 263 2.49 12.36 43.63
N PRO A 264 2.62 11.11 44.13
CA PRO A 264 2.00 9.95 43.49
C PRO A 264 0.47 10.05 43.59
N SER A 265 -0.18 10.35 42.46
CA SER A 265 -1.63 10.27 42.32
C SER A 265 -2.05 8.83 42.05
N THR A 266 -3.10 8.38 42.76
CA THR A 266 -3.66 7.05 42.61
C THR A 266 -4.45 6.92 41.31
N ARG A 267 -4.59 5.70 40.78
CA ARG A 267 -5.37 5.41 39.55
C ARG A 267 -6.81 5.95 39.60
N ALA A 268 -7.39 6.09 40.81
CA ALA A 268 -8.71 6.67 41.00
C ALA A 268 -8.73 8.21 40.84
N GLU A 269 -7.65 8.91 41.21
CA GLU A 269 -7.51 10.36 41.04
C GLU A 269 -7.25 10.75 39.58
N LEU A 270 -6.43 9.98 38.86
CA LEU A 270 -6.19 10.17 37.42
C LEU A 270 -7.45 9.95 36.55
N MET A 271 -8.39 9.12 37.02
CA MET A 271 -9.67 8.89 36.34
C MET A 271 -10.73 9.92 36.74
N ALA A 272 -10.56 10.62 37.87
CA ALA A 272 -11.48 11.65 38.34
C ALA A 272 -11.22 13.02 37.69
N GLU A 273 -9.99 13.29 37.22
CA GLU A 273 -9.64 14.51 36.47
C GLU A 273 -9.89 14.40 34.95
N GLY A 274 -10.49 13.31 34.49
CA GLY A 274 -10.64 12.98 33.07
C GLY A 274 -12.04 13.14 32.50
N GLU A 275 -12.68 14.31 32.64
CA GLU A 275 -13.66 14.74 31.62
C GLU A 275 -12.88 15.49 30.53
N PHE A 276 -12.43 14.74 29.53
CA PHE A 276 -11.88 15.33 28.31
C PHE A 276 -13.05 15.84 27.46
N ASP A 277 -13.48 17.07 27.72
CA ASP A 277 -14.40 17.79 26.83
C ASP A 277 -13.58 18.35 25.66
N VAL A 278 -13.32 17.51 24.65
CA VAL A 278 -12.66 17.94 23.42
C VAL A 278 -13.64 18.83 22.68
N SER A 279 -13.40 20.15 22.70
CA SER A 279 -14.27 21.06 21.95
C SER A 279 -14.16 20.76 20.45
N LYS A 280 -15.29 20.90 19.73
CA LYS A 280 -15.33 20.75 18.27
C LYS A 280 -14.27 21.61 17.57
N ASP A 281 -13.90 22.74 18.15
CA ASP A 281 -12.94 23.67 17.58
C ASP A 281 -11.50 23.12 17.62
N GLU A 282 -11.14 22.35 18.65
CA GLU A 282 -9.81 21.72 18.75
C GLU A 282 -9.64 20.57 17.75
N VAL A 283 -10.70 19.78 17.54
CA VAL A 283 -10.72 18.72 16.50
C VAL A 283 -10.61 19.36 15.11
N THR A 284 -11.34 20.45 14.88
CA THR A 284 -11.33 21.16 13.59
C THR A 284 -9.96 21.80 13.33
N ALA A 285 -9.30 22.35 14.36
CA ALA A 285 -7.96 22.92 14.26
C ALA A 285 -6.89 21.84 13.98
N ALA A 286 -7.01 20.66 14.59
CA ALA A 286 -6.13 19.53 14.32
C ALA A 286 -6.31 18.99 12.88
N GLN A 287 -7.56 18.87 12.42
CA GLN A 287 -7.87 18.48 11.03
C GLN A 287 -7.34 19.49 10.02
N ALA A 288 -7.49 20.79 10.29
CA ALA A 288 -6.95 21.86 9.44
C ALA A 288 -5.40 21.84 9.38
N SER A 289 -4.75 21.54 10.51
CA SER A 289 -3.28 21.43 10.57
C SER A 289 -2.76 20.22 9.79
N ILE A 290 -3.43 19.07 9.87
CA ILE A 290 -3.08 17.87 9.10
C ILE A 290 -3.26 18.12 7.60
N ALA A 291 -4.36 18.77 7.21
CA ALA A 291 -4.61 19.16 5.82
C ALA A 291 -3.56 20.15 5.30
N ALA A 292 -3.17 21.14 6.10
CA ALA A 292 -2.15 22.12 5.73
C ALA A 292 -0.76 21.48 5.53
N VAL A 293 -0.38 20.53 6.38
CA VAL A 293 0.90 19.80 6.25
C VAL A 293 0.91 18.92 4.99
N GLY A 294 -0.20 18.24 4.68
CA GLY A 294 -0.33 17.44 3.46
C GLY A 294 -0.29 18.28 2.18
N VAL A 295 -0.95 19.44 2.18
CA VAL A 295 -0.95 20.37 1.05
C VAL A 295 0.42 21.03 0.87
N ALA A 296 1.09 21.44 1.95
CA ALA A 296 2.43 22.02 1.88
C ALA A 296 3.48 21.00 1.41
N ALA A 297 3.38 19.74 1.84
CA ALA A 297 4.26 18.67 1.37
C ALA A 297 4.07 18.41 -0.14
N ALA A 298 2.82 18.36 -0.61
CA ALA A 298 2.51 18.23 -2.03
C ALA A 298 3.00 19.45 -2.84
N GLN A 299 2.75 20.68 -2.37
CA GLN A 299 3.20 21.90 -3.05
C GLN A 299 4.72 22.00 -3.13
N THR A 300 5.44 21.52 -2.12
CA THR A 300 6.92 21.51 -2.11
C THR A 300 7.46 20.47 -3.11
N GLN A 301 6.80 19.31 -3.23
CA GLN A 301 7.19 18.25 -4.17
C GLN A 301 6.95 18.60 -5.65
N TYR A 302 6.00 19.51 -5.95
CA TYR A 302 5.64 19.91 -7.31
C TYR A 302 6.05 21.34 -7.69
N LYS A 303 6.81 22.03 -6.83
CA LYS A 303 7.21 23.44 -7.01
C LYS A 303 8.03 23.69 -8.28
N ASP A 304 8.84 22.71 -8.69
CA ASP A 304 9.70 22.82 -9.87
C ASP A 304 9.00 22.41 -11.18
N VAL A 305 7.86 21.70 -11.08
CA VAL A 305 7.07 21.23 -12.24
C VAL A 305 5.95 22.22 -12.58
N MET A 306 5.50 23.02 -11.62
CA MET A 306 4.34 23.90 -11.73
C MET A 306 4.79 25.36 -11.57
N GLY A 307 5.14 26.01 -12.67
CA GLY A 307 5.40 27.44 -12.70
C GLY A 307 4.15 28.25 -12.36
N GLY A 308 3.98 28.59 -11.08
CA GLY A 308 2.89 29.45 -10.61
C GLY A 308 2.99 29.74 -9.11
N VAL A 309 3.03 31.02 -8.77
CA VAL A 309 3.02 31.49 -7.37
C VAL A 309 1.58 31.51 -6.86
N ASN A 310 1.35 30.89 -5.70
CA ASN A 310 0.13 30.98 -4.89
C ASN A 310 -1.17 30.34 -5.45
N GLY A 311 -1.11 29.07 -5.85
CA GLY A 311 -2.24 28.14 -5.68
C GLY A 311 -3.57 28.44 -6.37
N SER A 312 -3.62 29.36 -7.33
CA SER A 312 -4.82 29.67 -8.13
C SER A 312 -4.72 29.07 -9.54
N TYR A 313 -5.66 28.18 -9.88
CA TYR A 313 -5.81 27.61 -11.22
C TYR A 313 -6.60 28.57 -12.12
N HIS A 314 -6.02 28.97 -13.24
CA HIS A 314 -6.72 29.68 -14.32
C HIS A 314 -6.72 28.81 -15.58
N ASP A 315 -7.86 28.74 -16.28
CA ASP A 315 -7.87 28.25 -17.67
C ASP A 315 -7.22 29.28 -18.61
N ALA A 316 -7.00 28.90 -19.87
CA ALA A 316 -6.42 29.77 -20.91
C ALA A 316 -7.24 31.05 -21.20
N HIS A 317 -8.38 31.25 -20.53
CA HIS A 317 -9.29 32.39 -20.66
C HIS A 317 -9.57 33.09 -19.32
N GLY A 318 -8.78 32.81 -18.27
CA GLY A 318 -8.74 33.62 -17.05
C GLY A 318 -9.92 33.49 -16.10
N ARG A 319 -10.74 32.43 -16.17
CA ARG A 319 -11.85 32.25 -15.22
C ARG A 319 -11.49 31.31 -14.06
N SER A 320 -11.75 31.78 -12.83
CA SER A 320 -11.64 31.00 -11.59
C SER A 320 -12.79 29.98 -11.50
N LYS A 321 -12.48 28.69 -11.33
CA LYS A 321 -13.46 27.66 -10.97
C LYS A 321 -13.38 27.39 -9.46
N GLY A 322 -14.53 27.52 -8.81
CA GLY A 322 -14.69 27.63 -7.36
C GLY A 322 -14.23 26.44 -6.50
N SER A 323 -14.23 26.71 -5.20
CA SER A 323 -13.87 25.85 -4.09
C SER A 323 -14.89 24.73 -3.88
N TYR A 324 -14.45 23.47 -3.94
CA TYR A 324 -15.16 22.36 -3.33
C TYR A 324 -14.75 22.26 -1.85
N GLN A 325 -15.71 22.51 -0.96
CA GLN A 325 -15.63 22.20 0.46
C GLN A 325 -15.78 20.68 0.65
N GLN A 326 -14.92 20.08 1.49
CA GLN A 326 -15.17 18.80 2.15
C GLN A 326 -16.03 19.02 3.39
#